data_AF-A0A934W8T6-F1
#
_entry.id   AF-A0A934W8T6-F1
#
_cell.length_a   1.000
_cell.length_b   1.000
_cell.length_c   1.000
_cell.angle_alpha   90.00
_cell.angle_beta   90.00
_cell.angle_gamma   90.00
#
_symmetry.space_group_name_H-M   'P 1'
#
loop_
_entity.id
_entity.type
_entity.pdbx_description
1 polymer ?
#
loop_
_entity_poly.entity_id
_entity_poly.type
_entity_poly.pdbx_seq_one_letter_code
_entity_poly.pdbx_strand_id
1 'polypeptide(L)'
;MFPNQDQISSTAKANFETQLAAVTELTNKAFASIAQLVELNVNAAKSTLEKSTAAAQQLMAAKDPQEFFSLSAAQSQPNAESAIAYSRNLASIASAAHAEFTRAAEAQIAETTRKVTALIDDIAKNAPPGSENAIAMLKASISNANAAYEQLTRTTKQATDAMGANMSNAVSQFSQAAENVAARTKK
;
A
#
# COMPACT_ATOMS: atom_id res chain seq x y z
N MET A 1 -31.72 -37.04 18.32
CA MET A 1 -31.24 -35.73 18.81
C MET A 1 -30.16 -35.28 17.84
N PHE A 2 -30.29 -34.11 17.22
CA PHE A 2 -29.31 -33.59 16.26
C PHE A 2 -28.19 -32.87 17.03
N PRO A 3 -27.00 -33.48 17.21
CA PRO A 3 -25.87 -32.83 17.90
C PRO A 3 -25.30 -31.66 17.08
N ASN A 4 -25.76 -31.52 15.83
CA ASN A 4 -25.18 -30.62 14.84
C ASN A 4 -25.74 -29.20 14.92
N GLN A 5 -26.93 -28.97 15.50
CA GLN A 5 -27.58 -27.66 15.42
C GLN A 5 -26.92 -26.61 16.33
N ASP A 6 -26.51 -27.01 17.55
CA ASP A 6 -25.80 -26.14 18.51
C ASP A 6 -24.33 -25.91 18.12
N GLN A 7 -23.68 -26.91 17.52
CA GLN A 7 -22.32 -26.77 16.98
C GLN A 7 -22.28 -25.90 15.72
N ILE A 8 -23.28 -26.00 14.84
CA ILE A 8 -23.40 -25.15 13.66
C ILE A 8 -23.67 -23.70 14.08
N SER A 9 -24.53 -23.45 15.07
CA SER A 9 -24.81 -22.08 15.53
C SER A 9 -23.61 -21.43 16.23
N SER A 10 -22.87 -22.18 17.05
CA SER A 10 -21.64 -21.67 17.70
C SER A 10 -20.50 -21.44 16.72
N THR A 11 -20.31 -22.31 15.73
CA THR A 11 -19.31 -22.13 14.66
C THR A 11 -19.66 -20.95 13.75
N ALA A 12 -20.95 -20.80 13.39
CA ALA A 12 -21.42 -19.66 12.61
C ALA A 12 -21.22 -18.34 13.36
N LYS A 13 -21.48 -18.32 14.68
CA LYS A 13 -21.25 -17.16 15.53
C LYS A 13 -19.77 -16.79 15.62
N ALA A 14 -18.90 -17.76 15.87
CA ALA A 14 -17.45 -17.53 15.90
C ALA A 14 -16.92 -16.98 14.56
N ASN A 15 -17.39 -17.54 13.43
CA ASN A 15 -17.01 -17.04 12.11
C ASN A 15 -17.52 -15.61 11.83
N PHE A 16 -18.68 -15.23 12.37
CA PHE A 16 -19.20 -13.86 12.26
C PHE A 16 -18.37 -12.88 13.11
N GLU A 17 -18.02 -13.26 14.33
CA GLU A 17 -17.16 -12.47 15.22
C GLU A 17 -15.76 -12.24 14.61
N THR A 18 -15.16 -13.27 14.00
CA THR A 18 -13.88 -13.14 13.28
C THR A 18 -13.98 -12.18 12.10
N GLN A 19 -15.05 -12.27 11.28
CA GLN A 19 -15.25 -11.36 10.15
C GLN A 19 -15.47 -9.91 10.62
N LEU A 20 -16.24 -9.71 11.69
CA LEU A 20 -16.47 -8.38 12.26
C LEU A 20 -15.19 -7.76 12.81
N ALA A 21 -14.35 -8.58 13.47
CA ALA A 21 -13.04 -8.15 13.97
C ALA A 21 -12.11 -7.76 12.80
N ALA A 22 -12.05 -8.56 11.74
CA ALA A 22 -11.24 -8.26 10.55
C ALA A 22 -11.69 -6.95 9.87
N VAL A 23 -13.00 -6.73 9.71
CA VAL A 23 -13.53 -5.49 9.12
C VAL A 23 -13.22 -4.28 10.01
N THR A 24 -13.31 -4.43 11.33
CA THR A 24 -13.00 -3.36 12.29
C THR A 24 -11.52 -3.01 12.28
N GLU A 25 -10.63 -4.02 12.25
CA GLU A 25 -9.19 -3.81 12.11
C GLU A 25 -8.85 -3.08 10.82
N LEU A 26 -9.42 -3.53 9.69
CA LEU A 26 -9.20 -2.92 8.38
C LEU A 26 -9.67 -1.47 8.33
N THR A 27 -10.83 -1.20 8.94
CA THR A 27 -11.40 0.15 9.08
C THR A 27 -10.46 1.05 9.89
N ASN A 28 -9.95 0.56 11.02
CA ASN A 28 -8.98 1.30 11.84
C ASN A 28 -7.68 1.60 11.06
N LYS A 29 -7.17 0.65 10.28
CA LYS A 29 -5.98 0.84 9.44
C LYS A 29 -6.22 1.84 8.31
N ALA A 30 -7.40 1.83 7.72
CA ALA A 30 -7.81 2.83 6.73
C ALA A 30 -7.85 4.24 7.34
N PHE A 31 -8.48 4.39 8.52
CA PHE A 31 -8.48 5.67 9.24
C PHE A 31 -7.07 6.14 9.61
N ALA A 32 -6.19 5.23 10.05
CA ALA A 32 -4.80 5.57 10.33
C ALA A 32 -4.06 6.07 9.07
N SER A 33 -4.28 5.43 7.92
CA SER A 33 -3.69 5.84 6.64
C SER A 33 -4.19 7.24 6.21
N ILE A 34 -5.47 7.53 6.41
CA ILE A 34 -6.04 8.86 6.18
C ILE A 34 -5.41 9.89 7.12
N ALA A 35 -5.25 9.57 8.41
CA ALA A 35 -4.60 10.46 9.37
C ALA A 35 -3.16 10.79 8.95
N GLN A 36 -2.40 9.78 8.49
CA GLN A 36 -1.04 9.98 7.95
C GLN A 36 -1.04 10.86 6.69
N LEU A 37 -2.04 10.71 5.81
CA LEU A 37 -2.17 11.56 4.62
C LEU A 37 -2.49 13.02 4.99
N VAL A 38 -3.38 13.24 5.97
CA VAL A 38 -3.68 14.58 6.49
C VAL A 38 -2.42 15.19 7.12
N GLU A 39 -1.71 14.43 7.96
CA GLU A 39 -0.45 14.86 8.57
C GLU A 39 0.59 15.24 7.50
N LEU A 40 0.75 14.42 6.45
CA LEU A 40 1.63 14.73 5.33
C LEU A 40 1.27 16.07 4.66
N ASN A 41 -0.02 16.32 4.40
CA ASN A 41 -0.49 17.57 3.79
C ASN A 41 -0.26 18.78 4.70
N VAL A 42 -0.53 18.66 6.00
CA VAL A 42 -0.30 19.73 6.98
C VAL A 42 1.19 20.06 7.07
N ASN A 43 2.05 19.03 7.14
CA ASN A 43 3.50 19.21 7.17
C ASN A 43 4.03 19.85 5.88
N ALA A 44 3.51 19.44 4.72
CA ALA A 44 3.87 20.04 3.43
C ALA A 44 3.43 21.52 3.36
N ALA A 45 2.23 21.85 3.82
CA ALA A 45 1.72 23.23 3.85
C ALA A 45 2.57 24.10 4.79
N LYS A 46 2.87 23.61 6.00
CA LYS A 46 3.73 24.31 6.97
C LYS A 46 5.13 24.56 6.40
N SER A 47 5.76 23.52 5.83
CA SER A 47 7.09 23.63 5.24
C SER A 47 7.10 24.59 4.04
N THR A 48 6.05 24.56 3.20
CA THR A 48 5.92 25.47 2.06
C THR A 48 5.76 26.92 2.51
N LEU A 49 4.98 27.18 3.56
CA LEU A 49 4.85 28.51 4.16
C LEU A 49 6.19 29.01 4.69
N GLU A 50 6.91 28.21 5.49
CA GLU A 50 8.23 28.56 6.03
C GLU A 50 9.23 28.88 4.91
N LYS A 51 9.30 28.04 3.88
CA LYS A 51 10.15 28.24 2.70
C LYS A 51 9.77 29.48 1.91
N SER A 52 8.47 29.74 1.74
CA SER A 52 7.98 30.92 1.01
C SER A 52 8.31 32.21 1.75
N THR A 53 8.15 32.24 3.07
CA THR A 53 8.55 33.38 3.90
C THR A 53 10.06 33.62 3.83
N ALA A 54 10.88 32.58 3.94
CA ALA A 54 12.33 32.69 3.81
C ALA A 54 12.74 33.18 2.41
N ALA A 55 12.13 32.63 1.35
CA ALA A 55 12.37 33.05 -0.03
C ALA A 55 11.99 34.52 -0.25
N ALA A 56 10.83 34.96 0.27
CA ALA A 56 10.41 36.36 0.20
C ALA A 56 11.40 37.29 0.92
N GLN A 57 11.87 36.91 2.11
CA GLN A 57 12.89 37.68 2.84
C GLN A 57 14.20 37.79 2.05
N GLN A 58 14.66 36.69 1.44
CA GLN A 58 15.87 36.68 0.61
C GLN A 58 15.71 37.57 -0.63
N LEU A 59 14.59 37.46 -1.34
CA LEU A 59 14.32 38.26 -2.54
C LEU A 59 14.20 39.75 -2.23
N MET A 60 13.57 40.12 -1.09
CA MET A 60 13.48 41.51 -0.65
C MET A 60 14.84 42.08 -0.20
N ALA A 61 15.78 41.23 0.20
CA ALA A 61 17.13 41.64 0.60
C ALA A 61 18.11 41.75 -0.58
N ALA A 62 17.66 41.43 -1.81
CA ALA A 62 18.49 41.53 -3.02
C ALA A 62 18.92 42.99 -3.26
N LYS A 63 20.20 43.19 -3.52
CA LYS A 63 20.81 44.52 -3.70
C LYS A 63 20.64 45.07 -5.11
N ASP A 64 20.46 44.18 -6.08
CA ASP A 64 20.29 44.51 -7.48
C ASP A 64 19.46 43.45 -8.24
N PRO A 65 19.01 43.75 -9.49
CA PRO A 65 18.23 42.81 -10.28
C PRO A 65 18.96 41.48 -10.59
N GLN A 66 20.29 41.49 -10.67
CA GLN A 66 21.07 40.28 -10.96
C GLN A 66 21.06 39.33 -9.76
N GLU A 67 21.24 39.85 -8.54
CA GLU A 67 21.08 39.09 -7.29
C GLU A 67 19.65 38.57 -7.14
N PHE A 68 18.63 39.37 -7.50
CA PHE A 68 17.23 38.93 -7.49
C PHE A 68 16.99 37.71 -8.41
N PHE A 69 17.44 37.76 -9.67
CA PHE A 69 17.27 36.62 -10.59
C PHE A 69 18.05 35.39 -10.13
N SER A 70 19.25 35.57 -9.58
CA SER A 70 20.05 34.48 -9.01
C SER A 70 19.32 33.80 -7.84
N LEU A 71 18.78 34.59 -6.91
CA LEU A 71 18.02 34.09 -5.76
C LEU A 71 16.72 33.41 -6.19
N SER A 72 16.03 33.96 -7.20
CA SER A 72 14.83 33.34 -7.77
C SER A 72 15.14 31.98 -8.41
N ALA A 73 16.22 31.89 -9.19
CA ALA A 73 16.65 30.62 -9.80
C ALA A 73 17.03 29.57 -8.74
N ALA A 74 17.69 30.00 -7.65
CA ALA A 74 18.12 29.12 -6.55
C ALA A 74 16.96 28.42 -5.83
N GLN A 75 15.72 28.94 -5.91
CA GLN A 75 14.55 28.28 -5.31
C GLN A 75 14.05 27.05 -6.08
N SER A 76 14.50 26.84 -7.33
CA SER A 76 14.04 25.72 -8.15
C SER A 76 14.42 24.35 -7.56
N GLN A 77 15.65 24.23 -7.04
CA GLN A 77 16.15 23.00 -6.42
C GLN A 77 15.38 22.62 -5.14
N PRO A 78 15.26 23.47 -4.11
CA PRO A 78 14.54 23.11 -2.87
C PRO A 78 13.05 22.83 -3.11
N ASN A 79 12.43 23.46 -4.10
CA ASN A 79 11.05 23.16 -4.49
C ASN A 79 10.91 21.74 -5.08
N ALA A 80 11.83 21.36 -5.97
CA ALA A 80 11.82 20.02 -6.54
C ALA A 80 12.16 18.93 -5.50
N GLU A 81 13.11 19.18 -4.60
CA GLU A 81 13.38 18.29 -3.46
C GLU A 81 12.15 18.09 -2.57
N SER A 82 11.37 19.16 -2.35
CA SER A 82 10.11 19.09 -1.58
C SER A 82 9.06 18.24 -2.28
N ALA A 83 8.91 18.38 -3.59
CA ALA A 83 7.97 17.58 -4.38
C ALA A 83 8.37 16.09 -4.40
N ILE A 84 9.67 15.80 -4.52
CA ILE A 84 10.20 14.43 -4.45
C ILE A 84 9.97 13.84 -3.05
N ALA A 85 10.21 14.60 -1.98
CA ALA A 85 9.95 14.13 -0.62
C ALA A 85 8.46 13.83 -0.38
N TYR A 86 7.58 14.73 -0.81
CA TYR A 86 6.12 14.54 -0.72
C TYR A 86 5.66 13.28 -1.46
N SER A 87 6.10 13.11 -2.72
CA SER A 87 5.73 11.94 -3.53
C SER A 87 6.23 10.61 -2.94
N ARG A 88 7.45 10.59 -2.37
CA ARG A 88 7.97 9.41 -1.64
C ARG A 88 7.15 9.09 -0.40
N ASN A 89 6.82 10.09 0.41
CA ASN A 89 6.01 9.89 1.61
C ASN A 89 4.60 9.39 1.26
N LEU A 90 3.99 9.98 0.21
CA LEU A 90 2.70 9.52 -0.30
C LEU A 90 2.76 8.07 -0.79
N ALA A 91 3.78 7.71 -1.58
CA ALA A 91 3.98 6.34 -2.04
C ALA A 91 4.19 5.35 -0.88
N SER A 92 4.90 5.78 0.17
CA SER A 92 5.09 4.98 1.39
C SER A 92 3.77 4.71 2.12
N ILE A 93 2.94 5.74 2.33
CA ILE A 93 1.61 5.59 2.94
C ILE A 93 0.74 4.64 2.12
N ALA A 94 0.69 4.83 0.80
CA ALA A 94 -0.10 3.97 -0.08
C ALA A 94 0.39 2.51 -0.05
N SER A 95 1.70 2.29 -0.07
CA SER A 95 2.29 0.94 -0.03
C SER A 95 2.05 0.26 1.32
N ALA A 96 2.17 1.00 2.42
CA ALA A 96 1.89 0.49 3.76
C ALA A 96 0.42 0.10 3.90
N ALA A 97 -0.51 0.97 3.50
CA ALA A 97 -1.93 0.65 3.48
C ALA A 97 -2.19 -0.63 2.67
N HIS A 98 -1.70 -0.68 1.44
CA HIS A 98 -1.86 -1.84 0.57
C HIS A 98 -1.32 -3.14 1.17
N ALA A 99 -0.18 -3.10 1.86
CA ALA A 99 0.39 -4.26 2.55
C ALA A 99 -0.51 -4.74 3.70
N GLU A 100 -1.12 -3.84 4.46
CA GLU A 100 -2.07 -4.20 5.53
C GLU A 100 -3.35 -4.84 4.96
N PHE A 101 -3.92 -4.26 3.89
CA PHE A 101 -5.09 -4.83 3.19
C PHE A 101 -4.79 -6.22 2.62
N THR A 102 -3.63 -6.37 1.98
CA THR A 102 -3.19 -7.65 1.45
C THR A 102 -3.05 -8.66 2.59
N ARG A 103 -2.36 -8.32 3.68
CA ARG A 103 -2.18 -9.21 4.83
C ARG A 103 -3.52 -9.71 5.39
N ALA A 104 -4.48 -8.81 5.55
CA ALA A 104 -5.82 -9.15 6.02
C ALA A 104 -6.53 -10.13 5.06
N ALA A 105 -6.40 -9.92 3.74
CA ALA A 105 -6.94 -10.83 2.73
C ALA A 105 -6.26 -12.20 2.76
N GLU A 106 -4.92 -12.29 2.84
CA GLU A 106 -4.24 -13.59 2.89
C GLU A 106 -4.59 -14.36 4.17
N ALA A 107 -4.69 -13.69 5.31
CA ALA A 107 -5.07 -14.32 6.57
C ALA A 107 -6.46 -14.97 6.47
N GLN A 108 -7.44 -14.25 5.92
CA GLN A 108 -8.80 -14.74 5.76
C GLN A 108 -8.89 -15.89 4.74
N ILE A 109 -8.15 -15.79 3.63
CA ILE A 109 -8.09 -16.84 2.59
C ILE A 109 -7.44 -18.11 3.13
N ALA A 110 -6.30 -17.99 3.82
CA ALA A 110 -5.59 -19.13 4.38
C ALA A 110 -6.45 -19.88 5.42
N GLU A 111 -7.12 -19.14 6.31
CA GLU A 111 -8.02 -19.73 7.30
C GLU A 111 -9.23 -20.42 6.64
N THR A 112 -9.84 -19.77 5.65
CA THR A 112 -10.99 -20.30 4.92
C THR A 112 -10.61 -21.56 4.14
N THR A 113 -9.50 -21.54 3.39
CA THR A 113 -8.97 -22.70 2.68
C THR A 113 -8.72 -23.87 3.63
N ARG A 114 -8.14 -23.61 4.81
CA ARG A 114 -7.91 -24.65 5.82
C ARG A 114 -9.22 -25.26 6.34
N LYS A 115 -10.19 -24.42 6.70
CA LYS A 115 -11.50 -24.87 7.21
C LYS A 115 -12.28 -25.67 6.16
N VAL A 116 -12.32 -25.19 4.92
CA VAL A 116 -13.02 -25.86 3.82
C VAL A 116 -12.33 -27.18 3.44
N THR A 117 -11.00 -27.22 3.40
CA THR A 117 -10.25 -28.46 3.12
C THR A 117 -10.51 -29.50 4.20
N ALA A 118 -10.47 -29.11 5.49
CA ALA A 118 -10.78 -30.01 6.60
C ALA A 118 -12.21 -30.56 6.51
N LEU A 119 -13.18 -29.73 6.14
CA LEU A 119 -14.56 -30.16 5.92
C LEU A 119 -14.69 -31.13 4.74
N ILE A 120 -14.00 -30.88 3.63
CA ILE A 120 -14.01 -31.78 2.47
C ILE A 120 -13.38 -33.12 2.82
N ASP A 121 -12.29 -33.13 3.57
CA ASP A 121 -11.65 -34.38 4.00
C ASP A 121 -12.52 -35.17 4.99
N ASP A 122 -13.28 -34.48 5.84
CA ASP A 122 -14.26 -35.12 6.73
C ASP A 122 -15.47 -35.69 5.95
N ILE A 123 -15.98 -34.94 4.98
CA ILE A 123 -17.02 -35.43 4.05
C ILE A 123 -16.50 -36.63 3.27
N ALA A 124 -15.27 -36.57 2.74
CA ALA A 124 -14.70 -37.65 1.93
C ALA A 124 -14.54 -38.96 2.71
N LYS A 125 -14.23 -38.89 4.01
CA LYS A 125 -14.16 -40.08 4.88
C LYS A 125 -15.52 -40.73 5.15
N ASN A 126 -16.59 -39.94 5.08
CA ASN A 126 -17.94 -40.35 5.43
C ASN A 126 -18.88 -40.40 4.21
N ALA A 127 -18.36 -40.20 2.99
CA ALA A 127 -19.16 -40.03 1.78
C ALA A 127 -19.73 -41.38 1.28
N PRO A 128 -20.97 -41.41 0.76
CA PRO A 128 -21.52 -42.57 0.08
C PRO A 128 -20.68 -42.95 -1.16
N PRO A 129 -20.64 -44.25 -1.54
CA PRO A 129 -20.04 -44.68 -2.80
C PRO A 129 -20.60 -43.89 -3.99
N GLY A 130 -19.73 -43.40 -4.89
CA GLY A 130 -20.11 -42.59 -6.06
C GLY A 130 -19.96 -41.08 -5.89
N SER A 131 -19.50 -40.60 -4.73
CA SER A 131 -19.29 -39.17 -4.43
C SER A 131 -17.92 -38.62 -4.86
N GLU A 132 -17.04 -39.48 -5.39
CA GLU A 132 -15.62 -39.20 -5.61
C GLU A 132 -15.41 -38.04 -6.61
N ASN A 133 -16.23 -37.98 -7.66
CA ASN A 133 -16.16 -36.90 -8.66
C ASN A 133 -16.55 -35.53 -8.08
N ALA A 134 -17.56 -35.46 -7.21
CA ALA A 134 -17.97 -34.21 -6.58
C ALA A 134 -16.89 -33.69 -5.61
N ILE A 135 -16.28 -34.58 -4.82
CA ILE A 135 -15.16 -34.25 -3.93
C ILE A 135 -13.95 -33.78 -4.74
N ALA A 136 -13.64 -34.45 -5.85
CA ALA A 136 -12.55 -34.05 -6.74
C ALA A 136 -12.77 -32.65 -7.34
N MET A 137 -14.00 -32.33 -7.76
CA MET A 137 -14.35 -30.99 -8.26
C MET A 137 -14.20 -29.90 -7.18
N LEU A 138 -14.59 -30.20 -5.94
CA LEU A 138 -14.43 -29.26 -4.81
C LEU A 138 -12.95 -29.01 -4.50
N LYS A 139 -12.13 -30.06 -4.45
CA LYS A 139 -10.67 -29.94 -4.27
C LYS A 139 -10.03 -29.14 -5.41
N ALA A 140 -10.43 -29.39 -6.66
CA ALA A 140 -9.94 -28.65 -7.82
C ALA A 140 -10.32 -27.15 -7.76
N SER A 141 -11.53 -26.83 -7.29
CA SER A 141 -11.99 -25.45 -7.13
C SER A 141 -11.15 -24.67 -6.11
N ILE A 142 -10.80 -25.29 -4.98
CA ILE A 142 -9.90 -24.70 -3.98
C ILE A 142 -8.50 -24.49 -4.56
N SER A 143 -7.98 -25.49 -5.28
CA SER A 143 -6.68 -25.37 -5.95
C SER A 143 -6.66 -24.19 -6.94
N ASN A 144 -7.72 -24.03 -7.73
CA ASN A 144 -7.83 -22.92 -8.68
C ASN A 144 -7.93 -21.56 -7.98
N ALA A 145 -8.67 -21.48 -6.87
CA ALA A 145 -8.76 -20.26 -6.06
C ALA A 145 -7.39 -19.87 -5.46
N ASN A 146 -6.63 -20.83 -4.93
CA ASN A 146 -5.28 -20.59 -4.43
C ASN A 146 -4.31 -20.15 -5.55
N ALA A 147 -4.40 -20.75 -6.75
CA ALA A 147 -3.59 -20.37 -7.90
C ALA A 147 -3.90 -18.94 -8.39
N ALA A 148 -5.18 -18.57 -8.45
CA ALA A 148 -5.60 -17.21 -8.78
C ALA A 148 -5.10 -16.18 -7.74
N TYR A 149 -5.11 -16.56 -6.46
CA TYR A 149 -4.55 -15.75 -5.38
C TYR A 149 -3.05 -15.53 -5.54
N GLU A 150 -2.26 -16.59 -5.76
CA GLU A 150 -0.81 -16.47 -6.01
C GLU A 150 -0.50 -15.57 -7.23
N GLN A 151 -1.29 -15.69 -8.29
CA GLN A 151 -1.14 -14.86 -9.49
C GLN A 151 -1.40 -13.38 -9.19
N LEU A 152 -2.43 -13.07 -8.40
CA LEU A 152 -2.73 -11.71 -7.95
C LEU A 152 -1.55 -11.16 -7.13
N THR A 153 -1.08 -11.90 -6.13
CA THR A 153 0.05 -11.49 -5.28
C THR A 153 1.32 -11.25 -6.09
N ARG A 154 1.64 -12.11 -7.07
CA ARG A 154 2.79 -11.91 -7.97
C ARG A 154 2.64 -10.63 -8.81
N THR A 155 1.47 -10.41 -9.39
CA THR A 155 1.20 -9.24 -10.24
C THR A 155 1.31 -7.95 -9.44
N THR A 156 0.75 -7.95 -8.23
CA THR A 156 0.86 -6.85 -7.27
C THR A 156 2.31 -6.55 -6.92
N LYS A 157 3.11 -7.57 -6.61
CA LYS A 157 4.53 -7.40 -6.28
C LYS A 157 5.33 -6.80 -7.45
N GLN A 158 5.05 -7.24 -8.68
CA GLN A 158 5.67 -6.66 -9.86
C GLN A 158 5.30 -5.18 -10.04
N ALA A 159 4.04 -4.80 -9.75
CA ALA A 159 3.62 -3.41 -9.80
C ALA A 159 4.34 -2.55 -8.74
N THR A 160 4.49 -3.06 -7.51
CA THR A 160 5.23 -2.35 -6.45
C THR A 160 6.71 -2.20 -6.78
N ASP A 161 7.34 -3.24 -7.33
CA ASP A 161 8.76 -3.20 -7.73
C ASP A 161 8.99 -2.21 -8.88
N ALA A 162 8.07 -2.18 -9.86
CA ALA A 162 8.11 -1.23 -10.97
C ALA A 162 7.93 0.23 -10.50
N MET A 163 7.05 0.48 -9.53
CA MET A 163 6.91 1.80 -8.90
C MET A 163 8.21 2.23 -8.20
N GLY A 164 8.84 1.32 -7.45
CA GLY A 164 10.12 1.57 -6.78
C GLY A 164 11.24 1.91 -7.79
N ALA A 165 11.34 1.15 -8.87
CA ALA A 165 12.32 1.38 -9.94
C ALA A 165 12.10 2.74 -10.64
N ASN A 166 10.85 3.08 -10.97
CA ASN A 166 10.52 4.36 -11.61
C ASN A 166 10.83 5.55 -10.69
N MET A 167 10.57 5.43 -9.40
CA MET A 167 10.92 6.46 -8.41
C MET A 167 12.43 6.65 -8.30
N SER A 168 13.20 5.57 -8.25
CA SER A 168 14.66 5.61 -8.22
C SER A 168 15.24 6.29 -9.47
N ASN A 169 14.70 5.95 -10.64
CA ASN A 169 15.11 6.53 -11.92
C ASN A 169 14.80 8.03 -12.00
N ALA A 170 13.62 8.46 -11.54
CA ALA A 170 13.26 9.88 -11.50
C ALA A 170 14.19 10.69 -10.59
N VAL A 171 14.55 10.13 -9.43
CA VAL A 171 15.51 10.74 -8.50
C VAL A 171 16.90 10.83 -9.11
N SER A 172 17.37 9.76 -9.76
CA SER A 172 18.68 9.75 -10.41
C SER A 172 18.77 10.77 -11.54
N GLN A 173 17.73 10.88 -12.37
CA GLN A 173 17.66 11.90 -13.42
C GLN A 173 17.65 13.32 -12.84
N PHE A 174 16.92 13.53 -11.74
CA PHE A 174 16.91 14.81 -11.06
C PHE A 174 18.30 15.18 -10.50
N SER A 175 18.98 14.24 -9.84
CA SER A 175 20.35 14.44 -9.33
C SER A 175 21.34 14.74 -10.46
N GLN A 176 21.29 14.01 -11.57
CA GLN A 176 22.13 14.29 -12.75
C GLN A 176 21.83 15.65 -13.37
N ALA A 177 20.56 16.05 -13.45
CA ALA A 177 20.18 17.37 -13.94
C ALA A 177 20.74 18.48 -13.02
N ALA A 178 20.67 18.30 -11.70
CA ALA A 178 21.23 19.23 -10.73
C ALA A 178 22.76 19.33 -10.82
N GLU A 179 23.47 18.20 -10.98
CA GLU A 179 24.92 18.17 -11.19
C GLU A 179 25.35 18.87 -12.49
N ASN A 180 24.61 18.65 -13.58
CA ASN A 180 24.88 19.30 -14.87
C ASN A 180 24.69 20.82 -14.82
N VAL A 181 23.70 21.30 -14.07
CA VAL A 181 23.49 22.73 -13.83
C VAL A 181 24.65 23.31 -13.00
N ALA A 182 25.07 22.63 -11.93
CA ALA A 182 26.20 23.04 -11.10
C ALA A 182 27.56 23.03 -11.83
N ALA A 183 27.75 22.15 -12.81
CA ALA A 183 28.93 22.11 -13.65
C ALA A 183 28.97 23.25 -14.70
N ARG A 184 27.80 23.68 -15.19
CA ARG A 184 27.69 24.80 -16.14
C ARG A 184 27.91 26.16 -15.50
N THR A 185 27.60 26.34 -14.22
CA THR A 185 27.86 27.58 -13.47
C THR A 185 29.31 27.74 -13.01
N LYS A 186 30.15 26.71 -13.16
CA LYS A 186 31.60 26.75 -12.86
C LYS A 186 32.49 27.01 -14.09
N LYS A 187 31.93 27.12 -15.29
CA LYS A 187 32.63 27.51 -16.52
C LYS A 187 32.29 28.95 -16.88
#